data_AF-A0A7X1YBG4-F1
#
_entry.id   AF-A0A7X1YBG4-F1
#
_cell.length_a   1.000
_cell.length_b   1.000
_cell.length_c   1.000
_cell.angle_alpha   90.00
_cell.angle_beta   90.00
_cell.angle_gamma   90.00
#
_symmetry.space_group_name_H-M   'P 1'
#
loop_
_entity.id
_entity.type
_entity.pdbx_description
1 polymer ?
#
loop_
_entity_poly.entity_id
_entity_poly.type
_entity_poly.pdbx_seq_one_letter_code
_entity_poly.pdbx_strand_id
1 'polypeptide(L)'
;MSKTKRKPHNIKVRIERSCRALLSTNHVAVVNIDPSGRQGMINYKSLKNIPPGKIGQAVCGIPHRWTIYLSVLCLDARGVRYSKSIEVAPNGNYLSDHLEEVIEHCYKQLRESANKSQMVASGWIAIPEVISLDEAHAARIFEAVGAWSQQKVDSCAA
;
A
#
# COMPACT_ATOMS: atom_id res chain seq x y z
N MET A 1 -37.09 33.12 -17.90
CA MET A 1 -35.68 32.70 -17.66
C MET A 1 -35.60 32.11 -16.25
N SER A 2 -35.52 30.78 -16.11
CA SER A 2 -35.39 30.13 -14.79
C SER A 2 -33.97 30.32 -14.27
N LYS A 3 -33.80 31.04 -13.16
CA LYS A 3 -32.50 31.15 -12.48
C LYS A 3 -32.17 29.79 -11.89
N THR A 4 -31.21 29.09 -12.48
CA THR A 4 -30.65 27.86 -11.93
C THR A 4 -30.15 28.15 -10.52
N LYS A 5 -30.82 27.62 -9.49
CA LYS A 5 -30.32 27.69 -8.11
C LYS A 5 -28.92 27.08 -8.09
N ARG A 6 -27.89 27.87 -7.74
CA ARG A 6 -26.53 27.36 -7.57
C ARG A 6 -26.56 26.23 -6.54
N LYS A 7 -25.96 25.08 -6.87
CA LYS A 7 -25.85 23.95 -5.95
C LYS A 7 -25.24 24.43 -4.62
N PRO A 8 -25.77 24.02 -3.46
CA PRO A 8 -25.20 24.37 -2.16
C PRO A 8 -23.70 24.04 -2.12
N HIS A 9 -22.90 24.95 -1.57
CA HIS A 9 -21.46 24.77 -1.44
C HIS A 9 -21.15 23.61 -0.48
N ASN A 10 -20.90 22.42 -1.02
CA ASN A 10 -20.58 21.23 -0.23
C ASN A 10 -19.06 21.15 0.02
N ILE A 11 -18.61 21.77 1.11
CA ILE A 11 -17.21 21.84 1.52
C ILE A 11 -16.61 20.44 1.70
N LYS A 12 -17.36 19.51 2.31
CA LYS A 12 -16.91 18.13 2.57
C LYS A 12 -16.52 17.42 1.27
N VAL A 13 -17.41 17.44 0.28
CA VAL A 13 -17.16 16.83 -1.05
C VAL A 13 -15.96 17.48 -1.76
N ARG A 14 -15.77 18.79 -1.58
CA ARG A 14 -14.62 19.51 -2.14
C ARG A 14 -13.30 19.07 -1.47
N ILE A 15 -13.30 18.93 -0.15
CA ILE A 15 -12.13 18.46 0.60
C ILE A 15 -11.78 17.03 0.17
N GLU A 16 -12.76 16.12 0.14
CA GLU A 16 -12.54 14.73 -0.29
C GLU A 16 -11.95 14.65 -1.70
N ARG A 17 -12.50 15.42 -2.64
CA ARG A 17 -11.97 15.49 -4.02
C ARG A 17 -10.53 16.00 -4.05
N SER A 18 -10.22 17.02 -3.24
CA SER A 18 -8.88 17.61 -3.17
C SER A 18 -7.87 16.62 -2.56
N CYS A 19 -8.27 15.88 -1.53
CA CYS A 19 -7.48 14.79 -0.96
C CYS A 19 -7.18 13.71 -1.99
N ARG A 20 -8.20 13.21 -2.72
CA ARG A 20 -7.97 12.19 -3.77
C ARG A 20 -7.03 12.69 -4.87
N ALA A 21 -7.20 13.93 -5.33
CA ALA A 21 -6.33 14.52 -6.34
C ALA A 21 -4.88 14.67 -5.84
N LEU A 22 -4.69 15.01 -4.55
CA LEU A 22 -3.38 15.06 -3.92
C LEU A 22 -2.71 13.68 -3.94
N LEU A 23 -3.44 12.62 -3.60
CA LEU A 23 -2.91 11.25 -3.58
C LEU A 23 -2.56 10.73 -4.99
N SER A 24 -3.46 10.92 -5.96
CA SER A 24 -3.24 10.44 -7.34
C SER A 24 -2.09 11.19 -8.03
N THR A 25 -1.98 12.51 -7.82
CA THR A 25 -0.88 13.33 -8.37
C THR A 25 0.48 12.94 -7.77
N ASN A 26 0.51 12.55 -6.50
CA ASN A 26 1.73 12.11 -5.83
C ASN A 26 1.98 10.60 -5.96
N HIS A 27 1.14 9.87 -6.70
CA HIS A 27 1.24 8.42 -6.91
C HIS A 27 1.52 7.67 -5.61
N VAL A 28 0.70 7.92 -4.59
CA VAL A 28 0.96 7.43 -3.23
C VAL A 28 0.69 5.94 -3.13
N ALA A 29 1.61 5.21 -2.52
CA ALA A 29 1.40 3.86 -2.01
C ALA A 29 1.88 3.80 -0.56
N VAL A 30 1.13 3.08 0.28
CA VAL A 30 1.57 2.67 1.62
C VAL A 30 2.21 1.30 1.48
N VAL A 31 3.40 1.11 2.05
CA VAL A 31 4.13 -0.16 1.97
C VAL A 31 4.50 -0.61 3.37
N ASN A 32 4.36 -1.91 3.63
CA ASN A 32 4.84 -2.57 4.83
C ASN A 32 5.66 -3.80 4.44
N ILE A 33 6.76 -4.04 5.16
CA ILE A 33 7.62 -5.21 4.98
C ILE A 33 7.96 -5.88 6.31
N ASP A 34 7.94 -7.20 6.30
CA ASP A 34 8.34 -8.11 7.37
C ASP A 34 9.59 -8.90 6.96
N PRO A 35 10.45 -9.29 7.92
CA PRO A 35 10.26 -9.24 9.38
C PRO A 35 10.63 -7.91 10.06
N SER A 36 11.15 -6.91 9.35
CA SER A 36 11.56 -5.63 9.97
C SER A 36 10.42 -4.82 10.57
N GLY A 37 9.17 -5.07 10.14
CA GLY A 37 8.00 -4.28 10.52
C GLY A 37 8.01 -2.87 9.93
N ARG A 38 8.92 -2.58 8.99
CA ARG A 38 9.07 -1.24 8.42
C ARG A 38 7.84 -0.91 7.59
N GLN A 39 7.22 0.23 7.91
CA GLN A 39 6.10 0.79 7.17
C GLN A 39 6.39 2.23 6.75
N GLY A 40 5.91 2.62 5.57
CA GLY A 40 6.04 3.99 5.09
C GLY A 40 5.24 4.26 3.84
N MET A 41 5.27 5.50 3.39
CA MET A 41 4.68 5.91 2.12
C MET A 41 5.76 6.11 1.07
N ILE A 42 5.44 5.73 -0.17
CA ILE A 42 6.33 5.87 -1.33
C ILE A 42 5.52 6.41 -2.51
N ASN A 43 6.17 7.17 -3.37
CA ASN A 43 5.62 7.46 -4.70
C ASN A 43 5.86 6.22 -5.57
N TYR A 44 4.83 5.44 -5.89
CA TYR A 44 4.99 4.16 -6.57
C TYR A 44 5.60 4.29 -7.96
N LYS A 45 5.57 5.46 -8.62
CA LYS A 45 6.22 5.67 -9.92
C LYS A 45 7.72 6.00 -9.81
N SER A 46 8.06 6.95 -8.94
CA SER A 46 9.44 7.44 -8.78
C SER A 46 10.25 6.69 -7.73
N LEU A 47 9.60 5.85 -6.94
CA LEU A 47 10.17 5.06 -5.84
C LEU A 47 10.81 5.91 -4.72
N LYS A 48 10.44 7.18 -4.64
CA LYS A 48 10.90 8.09 -3.58
C LYS A 48 9.99 8.01 -2.36
N ASN A 49 10.58 8.01 -1.17
CA ASN A 49 9.85 8.08 0.09
C ASN A 49 9.01 9.36 0.15
N ILE A 50 7.80 9.24 0.67
CA ILE A 50 6.90 10.36 0.94
C ILE A 50 6.84 10.54 2.46
N PRO A 51 7.23 11.71 2.99
CA PRO A 51 7.17 11.95 4.43
C PRO A 51 5.72 11.98 4.92
N PRO A 52 5.47 11.58 6.18
CA PRO A 52 4.17 11.78 6.80
C PRO A 52 3.84 13.29 6.86
N GLY A 53 2.57 13.64 6.70
CA GLY A 53 2.11 15.01 6.57
C GLY A 53 0.72 15.08 5.96
N LYS A 54 0.46 16.10 5.14
CA LYS A 54 -0.84 16.26 4.45
C LYS A 54 -1.23 15.05 3.59
N ILE A 55 -0.23 14.36 3.02
CA ILE A 55 -0.47 13.13 2.25
C ILE A 55 -0.94 12.00 3.17
N GLY A 56 -0.23 11.74 4.28
CA GLY A 56 -0.67 10.74 5.27
C GLY A 56 -2.07 11.04 5.82
N GLN A 57 -2.36 12.31 6.13
CA GLN A 57 -3.70 12.74 6.53
C GLN A 57 -4.74 12.50 5.45
N ALA A 58 -4.42 12.68 4.17
CA ALA A 58 -5.33 12.41 3.07
C ALA A 58 -5.55 10.90 2.86
N VAL A 59 -4.54 10.07 3.09
CA VAL A 59 -4.65 8.60 3.07
C VAL A 59 -5.61 8.12 4.16
N CYS A 60 -5.39 8.53 5.41
CA CYS A 60 -6.17 8.04 6.55
C CYS A 60 -7.52 8.76 6.75
N GLY A 61 -7.64 10.02 6.32
CA GLY A 61 -8.74 10.90 6.72
C GLY A 61 -10.04 10.75 5.94
N ILE A 62 -10.04 10.02 4.81
CA ILE A 62 -11.25 9.78 4.01
C ILE A 62 -11.26 8.34 3.47
N PRO A 63 -12.44 7.76 3.20
CA PRO A 63 -12.51 6.43 2.58
C PRO A 63 -12.00 6.44 1.14
N HIS A 64 -11.29 5.40 0.68
CA HIS A 64 -10.81 5.25 -0.70
C HIS A 64 -11.20 3.91 -1.29
N ARG A 65 -11.20 3.83 -2.63
CA ARG A 65 -11.05 2.54 -3.29
C ARG A 65 -9.59 2.15 -3.22
N TRP A 66 -9.32 0.87 -3.01
CA TRP A 66 -7.98 0.38 -2.77
C TRP A 66 -7.59 -0.71 -3.77
N THR A 67 -6.34 -0.65 -4.21
CA THR A 67 -5.61 -1.79 -4.78
C THR A 67 -4.56 -2.21 -3.75
N ILE A 68 -4.58 -3.48 -3.35
CA ILE A 68 -3.66 -4.04 -2.36
C ILE A 68 -2.89 -5.18 -3.02
N TYR A 69 -1.57 -5.06 -3.08
CA TYR A 69 -0.69 -6.10 -3.60
C TYR A 69 0.07 -6.72 -2.44
N LEU A 70 -0.09 -8.03 -2.24
CA LEU A 70 0.59 -8.78 -1.19
C LEU A 70 1.62 -9.69 -1.83
N SER A 71 2.81 -9.78 -1.24
CA SER A 71 3.88 -10.62 -1.74
C SER A 71 4.66 -11.31 -0.64
N VAL A 72 5.01 -12.56 -0.89
CA VAL A 72 6.06 -13.28 -0.20
C VAL A 72 7.28 -13.32 -1.10
N LEU A 73 8.44 -13.01 -0.54
CA LEU A 73 9.72 -12.92 -1.23
C LEU A 73 10.59 -14.09 -0.78
N CYS A 74 11.09 -14.85 -1.75
CA CYS A 74 11.79 -16.09 -1.49
C CYS A 74 13.13 -16.18 -2.24
N LEU A 75 14.03 -16.99 -1.71
CA LEU A 75 15.25 -17.46 -2.36
C LEU A 75 15.17 -18.97 -2.53
N ASP A 76 15.36 -19.46 -3.76
CA ASP A 76 15.46 -20.90 -3.99
C ASP A 76 16.78 -21.48 -3.46
N ALA A 77 16.97 -22.81 -3.59
CA ALA A 77 18.17 -23.48 -3.12
C ALA A 77 19.46 -23.04 -3.85
N ARG A 78 19.34 -22.32 -4.98
CA ARG A 78 20.45 -21.76 -5.76
C ARG A 78 20.66 -20.27 -5.47
N GLY A 79 19.86 -19.68 -4.57
CA GLY A 79 19.87 -18.25 -4.26
C GLY A 79 19.15 -17.38 -5.27
N VAL A 80 18.33 -17.95 -6.16
CA VAL A 80 17.54 -17.20 -7.15
C VAL A 80 16.31 -16.61 -6.46
N ARG A 81 16.11 -15.30 -6.66
CA ARG A 81 14.96 -14.55 -6.15
C ARG A 81 13.69 -14.92 -6.91
N TYR A 82 12.61 -15.18 -6.19
CA TYR A 82 11.27 -15.28 -6.74
C TYR A 82 10.21 -14.77 -5.77
N SER A 83 9.04 -14.42 -6.29
CA SER A 83 7.89 -13.94 -5.53
C SER A 83 6.70 -14.88 -5.66
N LYS A 84 5.87 -14.91 -4.61
CA LYS A 84 4.49 -15.40 -4.70
C LYS A 84 3.58 -14.29 -4.24
N SER A 85 2.64 -13.88 -5.08
CA SER A 85 1.91 -12.64 -4.88
C SER A 85 0.44 -12.76 -5.28
N ILE A 86 -0.38 -11.89 -4.70
CA ILE A 86 -1.79 -11.72 -5.04
C ILE A 86 -2.14 -10.22 -5.05
N GLU A 87 -3.10 -9.85 -5.90
CA GLU A 87 -3.72 -8.53 -5.87
C GLU A 87 -5.15 -8.67 -5.32
N VAL A 88 -5.52 -7.76 -4.41
CA VAL A 88 -6.83 -7.69 -3.76
C VAL A 88 -7.37 -6.27 -3.93
N ALA A 89 -8.58 -6.15 -4.48
CA ALA A 89 -9.27 -4.89 -4.66
C ALA A 89 -10.64 -4.94 -3.99
N PRO A 90 -10.77 -4.52 -2.71
CA PRO A 90 -12.04 -4.52 -1.99
C PRO A 90 -13.10 -3.70 -2.73
N ASN A 91 -14.32 -4.23 -2.84
CA ASN A 91 -15.41 -3.53 -3.51
C ASN A 91 -16.01 -2.45 -2.60
N GLY A 92 -15.63 -1.19 -2.82
CA GLY A 92 -16.21 -0.06 -2.10
C GLY A 92 -15.18 1.00 -1.73
N ASN A 93 -15.58 1.94 -0.87
CA ASN A 93 -14.69 2.93 -0.30
C ASN A 93 -14.45 2.61 1.17
N TYR A 94 -13.21 2.40 1.56
CA TYR A 94 -12.82 2.02 2.93
C TYR A 94 -11.80 3.00 3.49
N LEU A 95 -11.86 3.27 4.79
CA LEU A 95 -10.76 3.95 5.49
C LEU A 95 -9.55 3.02 5.57
N SER A 96 -8.34 3.59 5.72
CA SER A 96 -7.12 2.80 5.92
C SER A 96 -7.25 1.81 7.05
N ASP A 97 -7.87 2.23 8.15
CA ASP A 97 -7.98 1.48 9.40
C ASP A 97 -8.91 0.27 9.26
N HIS A 98 -9.76 0.26 8.22
CA HIS A 98 -10.66 -0.87 7.94
C HIS A 98 -10.03 -1.90 6.99
N LEU A 99 -8.82 -1.67 6.48
CA LEU A 99 -8.14 -2.62 5.60
C LEU A 99 -7.40 -3.71 6.38
N GLU A 100 -7.14 -3.50 7.67
CA GLU A 100 -6.31 -4.38 8.49
C GLU A 100 -6.79 -5.84 8.43
N GLU A 101 -8.08 -6.09 8.65
CA GLU A 101 -8.65 -7.44 8.63
C GLU A 101 -8.47 -8.13 7.26
N VAL A 102 -8.70 -7.39 6.17
CA VAL A 102 -8.58 -7.92 4.80
C VAL A 102 -7.12 -8.23 4.47
N ILE A 103 -6.21 -7.31 4.80
CA ILE A 103 -4.78 -7.49 4.59
C ILE A 103 -4.30 -8.67 5.43
N GLU A 104 -4.61 -8.71 6.71
CA GLU A 104 -4.15 -9.76 7.63
C GLU A 104 -4.61 -11.14 7.18
N HIS A 105 -5.89 -11.29 6.80
CA HIS A 105 -6.43 -12.55 6.32
C HIS A 105 -5.70 -13.05 5.08
N CYS A 106 -5.63 -12.23 4.02
CA CYS A 106 -4.97 -12.58 2.77
C CYS A 106 -3.46 -12.80 2.96
N TYR A 107 -2.83 -12.02 3.83
CA TYR A 107 -1.40 -12.10 4.12
C TYR A 107 -1.03 -13.40 4.82
N LYS A 108 -1.80 -13.82 5.84
CA LYS A 108 -1.61 -15.10 6.52
C LYS A 108 -1.73 -16.27 5.55
N GLN A 109 -2.79 -16.30 4.75
CA GLN A 109 -3.00 -17.34 3.72
C GLN A 109 -1.86 -17.39 2.70
N LEU A 110 -1.44 -16.22 2.19
CA LEU A 110 -0.36 -16.14 1.22
C LEU A 110 0.94 -16.70 1.81
N ARG A 111 1.28 -16.29 3.03
CA ARG A 111 2.47 -16.78 3.74
C ARG A 111 2.39 -18.28 3.98
N GLU A 112 1.27 -18.81 4.45
CA GLU A 112 1.07 -20.26 4.67
C GLU A 112 1.25 -21.07 3.39
N SER A 113 0.79 -20.53 2.27
CA SER A 113 0.92 -21.18 0.97
C SER A 113 2.33 -21.14 0.36
N ALA A 114 3.26 -20.38 0.96
CA ALA A 114 4.64 -20.23 0.48
C ALA A 114 5.60 -21.20 1.19
N ASN A 115 6.70 -21.55 0.51
CA ASN A 115 7.72 -22.40 1.12
C ASN A 115 8.45 -21.63 2.23
N LYS A 116 8.21 -22.05 3.48
CA LYS A 116 8.73 -21.38 4.68
C LYS A 116 10.25 -21.39 4.78
N SER A 117 10.93 -22.43 4.27
CA SER A 117 12.40 -22.50 4.32
C SER A 117 13.08 -21.58 3.29
N GLN A 118 12.34 -21.14 2.28
CA GLN A 118 12.82 -20.26 1.20
C GLN A 118 12.39 -18.81 1.39
N MET A 119 11.38 -18.56 2.23
CA MET A 119 10.86 -17.22 2.51
C MET A 119 11.87 -16.38 3.31
N VAL A 120 12.27 -15.25 2.74
CA VAL A 120 13.19 -14.30 3.38
C VAL A 120 12.49 -13.03 3.87
N ALA A 121 11.39 -12.67 3.21
CA ALA A 121 10.60 -11.51 3.53
C ALA A 121 9.16 -11.68 3.04
N SER A 122 8.28 -10.82 3.53
CA SER A 122 6.95 -10.64 2.98
C SER A 122 6.51 -9.20 3.19
N GLY A 123 5.50 -8.76 2.46
CA GLY A 123 4.98 -7.42 2.63
C GLY A 123 3.76 -7.16 1.79
N TRP A 124 3.24 -5.94 1.91
CA TRP A 124 2.11 -5.48 1.13
C TRP A 124 2.29 -4.03 0.69
N ILE A 125 1.63 -3.70 -0.42
CA ILE A 125 1.54 -2.37 -1.02
C ILE A 125 0.05 -2.03 -1.10
N ALA A 126 -0.39 -0.94 -0.47
CA ALA A 126 -1.76 -0.46 -0.53
C ALA A 126 -1.82 0.90 -1.22
N ILE A 127 -2.59 0.98 -2.30
CA ILE A 127 -2.73 2.18 -3.14
C ILE A 127 -4.18 2.68 -3.00
N PRO A 128 -4.40 3.94 -2.58
CA PRO A 128 -5.75 4.52 -2.41
C PRO A 128 -6.37 4.94 -3.75
N GLU A 129 -6.21 4.10 -4.77
CA GLU A 129 -6.74 4.26 -6.12
C GLU A 129 -6.94 2.87 -6.76
N VAL A 130 -7.90 2.75 -7.67
CA VAL A 130 -8.08 1.53 -8.46
C VAL A 130 -7.10 1.56 -9.61
N ILE A 131 -6.01 0.81 -9.47
CA ILE A 131 -5.04 0.59 -10.53
C ILE A 131 -4.73 -0.90 -10.64
N SER A 132 -4.11 -1.32 -11.74
CA SER A 132 -3.43 -2.61 -11.82
C SER A 132 -1.95 -2.38 -11.56
N LEU A 133 -1.39 -3.13 -10.60
CA LEU A 133 0.04 -3.09 -10.31
C LEU A 133 0.67 -4.38 -10.82
N ASP A 134 1.41 -4.28 -11.92
CA ASP A 134 2.11 -5.46 -12.45
C ASP A 134 3.20 -5.95 -11.49
N GLU A 135 3.55 -7.24 -11.60
CA GLU A 135 4.51 -7.89 -10.71
C GLU A 135 5.91 -7.26 -10.78
N ALA A 136 6.35 -6.85 -11.98
CA ALA A 136 7.65 -6.21 -12.13
C ALA A 136 7.71 -4.85 -11.43
N HIS A 137 6.60 -4.11 -11.42
CA HIS A 137 6.48 -2.84 -10.74
C HIS A 137 6.41 -3.03 -9.22
N ALA A 138 5.60 -3.97 -8.75
CA ALA A 138 5.57 -4.34 -7.33
C ALA A 138 6.95 -4.76 -6.83
N ALA A 139 7.69 -5.57 -7.61
CA ALA A 139 9.05 -5.99 -7.28
C ALA A 139 10.01 -4.79 -7.13
N ARG A 140 9.94 -3.79 -8.03
CA ARG A 140 10.74 -2.56 -7.89
C ARG A 140 10.40 -1.77 -6.64
N ILE A 141 9.13 -1.72 -6.24
CA ILE A 141 8.72 -1.05 -5.00
C ILE A 141 9.29 -1.78 -3.78
N PHE A 142 9.17 -3.12 -3.73
CA PHE A 142 9.73 -3.92 -2.65
C PHE A 142 11.26 -3.79 -2.57
N GLU A 143 11.96 -3.78 -3.71
CA GLU A 143 13.40 -3.52 -3.76
C GLU A 143 13.73 -2.14 -3.17
N ALA A 144 13.02 -1.09 -3.60
CA ALA A 144 13.27 0.29 -3.16
C ALA A 144 13.04 0.49 -1.65
N VAL A 145 12.13 -0.25 -1.03
CA VAL A 145 11.92 -0.21 0.43
C VAL A 145 12.83 -1.17 1.20
N GLY A 146 13.72 -1.90 0.52
CA GLY A 146 14.73 -2.76 1.14
C GLY A 146 14.23 -4.15 1.53
N ALA A 147 13.20 -4.67 0.86
CA ALA A 147 12.57 -5.93 1.25
C ALA A 147 13.51 -7.16 1.20
N TRP A 148 14.58 -7.11 0.38
CA TRP A 148 15.59 -8.17 0.26
C TRP A 148 16.78 -8.03 1.22
N SER A 149 16.86 -6.92 1.96
CA SER A 149 17.96 -6.64 2.89
C SER A 149 17.40 -6.07 4.19
N GLN A 150 16.64 -6.90 4.90
CA GLN A 150 15.99 -6.49 6.14
C GLN A 150 16.88 -6.75 7.34
N GLN A 151 17.14 -5.68 8.10
CA GLN A 151 17.61 -5.77 9.48
C GLN A 151 16.39 -5.63 10.38
N LYS A 152 16.33 -6.43 11.46
CA LYS A 152 15.27 -6.27 12.45
C LYS A 152 15.40 -4.86 13.03
N VAL A 153 14.32 -4.07 12.98
CA VAL A 153 14.29 -2.82 13.73
C VAL A 153 14.19 -3.24 15.19
N ASP A 154 15.26 -3.11 15.95
CA ASP A 154 15.18 -3.22 17.39
C ASP A 154 14.17 -2.16 17.83
N SER A 155 13.08 -2.59 18.45
CA SER A 155 12.12 -1.70 19.08
C SER A 155 12.90 -0.88 20.10
N CYS A 156 13.31 0.32 19.71
CA CYS A 156 13.98 1.23 20.63
C CYS A 156 13.00 1.47 21.78
N ALA A 157 13.50 1.20 22.99
CA ALA A 157 12.83 1.48 24.24
C ALA A 157 12.16 2.86 24.18
N ALA A 158 10.84 2.86 24.32
CA ALA A 158 10.06 4.04 24.64
C ALA A 158 9.70 3.98 26.13
#